data_AF-A0A6N9GP32-F1
#
_entry.id   AF-A0A6N9GP32-F1
#
_cell.length_a   1.000
_cell.length_b   1.000
_cell.length_c   1.000
_cell.angle_alpha   90.00
_cell.angle_beta   90.00
_cell.angle_gamma   90.00
#
_symmetry.space_group_name_H-M   'P 1'
#
loop_
_entity.id
_entity.type
_entity.pdbx_description
1 polymer ?
#
loop_
_entity_poly.entity_id
_entity_poly.type
_entity_poly.pdbx_seq_one_letter_code
_entity_poly.pdbx_strand_id
1 'polypeptide(L)'
;FAPRRKGSNWSKSNKDRVSKLTKAGLMMPPGIAKVEAAKRDGTWTALDAIERLEIPPDLADAFADRPGSAQNFGAFPRWVKRGTLEWISNAKRPATRTRRIEETALFAQQNERPKQFRSN
;
A
#
# COMPACT_ATOMS: atom_id res chain seq x y z
N PHE A 1 20.96 -14.13 2.28
CA PHE A 1 19.90 -13.40 1.54
C PHE A 1 18.90 -14.42 1.03
N ALA A 2 17.66 -14.43 1.52
CA ALA A 2 16.63 -15.37 1.05
C ALA A 2 15.93 -14.83 -0.22
N PRO A 3 15.64 -15.67 -1.24
CA PRO A 3 14.94 -15.23 -2.44
C PRO A 3 13.56 -14.64 -2.12
N ARG A 4 13.19 -13.52 -2.78
CA ARG A 4 11.83 -12.97 -2.65
C ARG A 4 10.79 -13.93 -3.24
N ARG A 5 9.68 -14.08 -2.51
CA ARG A 5 8.50 -14.83 -2.95
C ARG A 5 7.87 -14.14 -4.17
N LYS A 6 7.35 -14.96 -5.09
CA LYS A 6 6.60 -14.48 -6.27
C LYS A 6 5.38 -13.68 -5.82
N GLY A 7 5.05 -12.58 -6.50
CA GLY A 7 3.88 -11.76 -6.19
C GLY A 7 3.99 -10.90 -4.92
N SER A 8 5.18 -10.76 -4.32
CA SER A 8 5.38 -9.91 -3.15
C SER A 8 5.76 -8.49 -3.56
N ASN A 9 4.98 -7.51 -3.10
CA ASN A 9 5.20 -6.09 -3.36
C ASN A 9 6.61 -5.61 -2.99
N TRP A 10 7.15 -4.67 -3.76
CA TRP A 10 8.48 -4.09 -3.55
C TRP A 10 8.41 -2.73 -2.86
N SER A 11 8.93 -2.66 -1.64
CA SER A 11 9.08 -1.39 -0.91
C SER A 11 10.21 -0.54 -1.49
N LYS A 12 10.20 0.77 -1.20
CA LYS A 12 11.31 1.68 -1.52
C LYS A 12 12.66 1.15 -1.08
N SER A 13 12.77 0.64 0.15
CA SER A 13 14.03 0.08 0.66
C SER A 13 14.56 -1.08 -0.19
N ASN A 14 13.67 -1.92 -0.72
CA ASN A 14 14.07 -2.99 -1.64
C ASN A 14 14.58 -2.45 -2.97
N LYS A 15 13.93 -1.42 -3.53
CA LYS A 15 14.35 -0.75 -4.76
C LYS A 15 15.69 -0.03 -4.60
N ASP A 16 15.87 0.65 -3.46
CA ASP A 16 17.12 1.34 -3.13
C ASP A 16 18.28 0.34 -3.03
N ARG A 17 18.05 -0.85 -2.45
CA ARG A 17 19.04 -1.92 -2.41
C ARG A 17 19.39 -2.43 -3.81
N VAL A 18 18.39 -2.66 -4.67
CA VAL A 18 18.62 -3.05 -6.07
C VAL A 18 19.44 -1.99 -6.80
N SER A 19 19.12 -0.70 -6.62
CA SER A 19 19.88 0.40 -7.21
C SER A 19 21.35 0.39 -6.77
N LYS A 20 21.62 0.24 -5.46
CA LYS A 20 22.98 0.16 -4.92
C LYS A 20 23.77 -1.02 -5.51
N LEU A 21 23.17 -2.21 -5.54
CA LEU A 21 23.82 -3.41 -6.09
C LEU A 21 24.07 -3.30 -7.59
N THR A 22 23.14 -2.68 -8.33
CA THR A 22 23.30 -2.45 -9.77
C THR A 22 24.47 -1.49 -10.04
N LYS A 23 24.53 -0.37 -9.32
CA LYS A 23 25.63 0.60 -9.42
C LYS A 23 26.99 -0.01 -9.06
N ALA A 24 27.00 -0.94 -8.11
CA ALA A 24 28.21 -1.64 -7.69
C ALA A 24 28.59 -2.83 -8.59
N GLY A 25 27.81 -3.15 -9.64
CA GLY A 25 28.05 -4.32 -10.49
C GLY A 25 27.83 -5.67 -9.79
N LEU A 26 27.14 -5.70 -8.64
CA LEU A 26 26.92 -6.88 -7.80
C LEU A 26 25.60 -7.61 -8.10
N MET A 27 24.86 -7.17 -9.12
CA MET A 27 23.61 -7.81 -9.53
C MET A 27 23.88 -9.07 -10.36
N MET A 28 23.48 -10.22 -9.82
CA MET A 28 23.58 -11.51 -10.52
C MET A 28 22.33 -11.80 -11.37
N PRO A 29 22.41 -12.66 -12.41
CA PRO A 29 21.29 -12.96 -13.30
C PRO A 29 19.98 -13.37 -12.59
N PRO A 30 19.99 -14.19 -11.53
CA PRO A 30 18.75 -14.50 -10.78
C PRO A 30 18.13 -13.28 -10.10
N GLY A 31 18.95 -12.34 -9.63
CA GLY A 31 18.48 -11.08 -9.04
C GLY A 31 17.82 -10.18 -10.07
N ILE A 32 18.43 -10.07 -11.26
CA ILE A 32 17.88 -9.31 -12.39
C ILE A 32 16.54 -9.91 -12.83
N ALA A 33 16.48 -11.24 -12.98
CA ALA A 33 15.25 -11.93 -13.36
C ALA A 33 14.08 -11.67 -12.38
N LYS A 34 14.37 -11.54 -11.07
CA LYS A 34 13.36 -11.21 -10.05
C LYS A 34 12.85 -9.77 -10.17
N VAL A 35 13.72 -8.81 -10.49
CA VAL A 35 13.34 -7.41 -10.73
C VAL A 35 12.45 -7.32 -11.97
N GLU A 36 12.85 -7.98 -13.06
CA GLU A 36 12.06 -7.99 -14.29
C GLU A 36 10.71 -8.69 -14.12
N ALA A 37 10.64 -9.80 -13.37
CA ALA A 37 9.37 -10.43 -13.03
C ALA A 37 8.44 -9.48 -12.25
N ALA A 38 8.99 -8.75 -11.28
CA ALA A 38 8.22 -7.80 -10.48
C ALA A 38 7.71 -6.59 -11.27
N LYS A 39 8.47 -6.13 -12.26
CA LYS A 39 8.02 -5.08 -13.19
C LYS A 39 6.85 -5.57 -14.04
N ARG A 40 6.95 -6.80 -14.58
CA ARG A 40 5.89 -7.40 -15.42
C ARG A 40 4.60 -7.68 -14.65
N ASP A 41 4.70 -8.13 -13.39
CA ASP A 41 3.53 -8.45 -12.57
C ASP A 41 2.98 -7.26 -11.76
N GLY A 42 3.55 -6.06 -11.94
CA GLY A 42 3.14 -4.82 -11.28
C GLY A 42 3.53 -4.71 -9.81
N THR A 43 4.09 -5.76 -9.19
CA THR A 43 4.49 -5.72 -7.78
C THR A 43 5.68 -4.79 -7.51
N TRP A 44 6.42 -4.44 -8.57
CA TRP A 44 7.46 -3.41 -8.50
C TRP A 44 6.89 -2.06 -8.06
N THR A 45 5.80 -1.59 -8.64
CA THR A 45 5.24 -0.26 -8.38
C THR A 45 4.04 -0.27 -7.42
N ALA A 46 3.55 -1.44 -7.03
CA ALA A 46 2.33 -1.62 -6.23
C ALA A 46 2.28 -0.78 -4.93
N LEU A 47 3.41 -0.48 -4.29
CA LEU A 47 3.45 0.31 -3.06
C LEU A 47 3.71 1.81 -3.29
N ASP A 48 3.96 2.26 -4.51
CA ASP A 48 4.44 3.63 -4.75
C ASP A 48 3.39 4.68 -4.35
N ALA A 49 2.14 4.49 -4.79
CA ALA A 49 1.01 5.34 -4.38
C ALA A 49 0.76 5.29 -2.87
N ILE A 50 0.83 4.09 -2.28
CA ILE A 50 0.66 3.87 -0.84
C ILE A 50 1.76 4.58 -0.03
N GLU A 51 3.01 4.55 -0.50
CA GLU A 51 4.12 5.21 0.17
C GLU A 51 4.01 6.74 0.13
N ARG A 52 3.43 7.28 -0.95
CA ARG A 52 3.06 8.69 -1.11
C ARG A 52 1.75 9.07 -0.41
N LEU A 53 1.05 8.09 0.19
CA LEU A 53 -0.24 8.25 0.85
C LEU A 53 -1.34 8.78 -0.09
N GLU A 54 -1.26 8.43 -1.37
CA GLU A 54 -2.29 8.77 -2.35
C GLU A 54 -3.60 8.04 -2.01
N ILE A 55 -4.68 8.81 -1.89
CA ILE A 55 -6.02 8.29 -1.66
C ILE A 55 -6.56 7.80 -3.01
N PRO A 56 -6.94 6.52 -3.15
CA PRO A 56 -7.51 6.02 -4.40
C PRO A 56 -8.92 6.63 -4.62
N PRO A 57 -9.35 6.80 -5.88
CA PRO A 57 -10.61 7.49 -6.20
C PRO A 57 -11.82 6.92 -5.47
N ASP A 58 -11.94 5.60 -5.40
CA ASP A 58 -13.05 4.91 -4.73
C ASP A 58 -13.09 5.14 -3.20
N LEU A 59 -11.94 5.37 -2.56
CA LEU A 59 -11.91 5.80 -1.16
C LEU A 59 -12.25 7.29 -1.02
N ALA A 60 -11.85 8.12 -1.98
CA ALA A 60 -12.20 9.54 -2.00
C ALA A 60 -13.72 9.73 -2.16
N ASP A 61 -14.35 8.95 -3.04
CA ASP A 61 -15.80 8.93 -3.23
C ASP A 61 -16.52 8.54 -1.93
N ALA A 62 -16.07 7.47 -1.26
CA ALA A 62 -16.64 7.04 0.02
C ALA A 62 -16.44 8.07 1.15
N PHE A 63 -15.38 8.88 1.09
CA PHE A 63 -15.20 10.02 1.99
C PHE A 63 -16.12 11.19 1.65
N ALA A 64 -16.45 11.42 0.37
CA ALA A 64 -17.39 12.46 -0.03
C ALA A 64 -18.79 12.21 0.52
N ASP A 65 -19.21 10.94 0.57
CA ASP A 65 -20.49 10.52 1.16
C ASP A 65 -20.52 10.62 2.70
N ARG A 66 -19.37 10.88 3.35
CA ARG A 66 -19.22 10.89 4.81
C ARG A 66 -18.48 12.14 5.28
N PRO A 67 -19.19 13.24 5.56
CA PRO A 67 -18.59 14.49 6.02
C PRO A 67 -17.66 14.28 7.22
N GLY A 68 -16.46 14.88 7.15
CA GLY A 68 -15.42 14.77 8.17
C GLY A 68 -14.44 13.60 7.99
N SER A 69 -14.80 12.56 7.22
CA SER A 69 -13.94 11.37 7.06
C SER A 69 -12.59 11.68 6.43
N ALA A 70 -12.55 12.46 5.35
CA ALA A 70 -11.29 12.83 4.69
C ALA A 70 -10.36 13.63 5.62
N GLN A 71 -10.91 14.57 6.39
CA GLN A 71 -10.15 15.41 7.32
C GLN A 71 -9.55 14.56 8.46
N ASN A 72 -10.39 13.76 9.11
CA ASN A 72 -9.97 12.89 10.22
C ASN A 72 -8.95 11.85 9.76
N PHE A 73 -9.20 11.19 8.62
CA PHE A 73 -8.24 10.26 8.03
C PHE A 73 -6.91 10.94 7.72
N GLY A 74 -6.94 12.16 7.17
CA GLY A 74 -5.77 13.00 6.93
C GLY A 74 -4.95 13.28 8.18
N ALA A 75 -5.61 13.46 9.33
CA ALA A 75 -4.98 13.70 10.63
C ALA A 75 -4.37 12.44 11.28
N PHE A 76 -4.71 11.23 10.81
CA PHE A 76 -4.14 10.01 11.38
C PHE A 76 -2.61 9.92 11.18
N PRO A 77 -1.89 9.22 12.09
CA PRO A 77 -0.46 8.99 11.92
C PRO A 77 -0.14 8.32 10.58
N ARG A 78 1.01 8.66 10.00
CA ARG A 78 1.46 8.13 8.69
C ARG A 78 1.39 6.60 8.61
N TRP A 79 1.74 5.89 9.68
CA TRP A 79 1.72 4.43 9.71
C TRP A 79 0.30 3.86 9.58
N VAL A 80 -0.71 4.53 10.16
CA VAL A 80 -2.13 4.15 10.04
C VAL A 80 -2.60 4.39 8.61
N LYS A 81 -2.33 5.57 8.05
CA LYS A 81 -2.70 5.90 6.66
C LYS A 81 -2.10 4.90 5.68
N ARG A 82 -0.78 4.69 5.77
CA ARG A 82 -0.06 3.73 4.91
C ARG A 82 -0.61 2.31 5.06
N GLY A 83 -0.79 1.85 6.29
CA GLY A 83 -1.33 0.51 6.56
C GLY A 83 -2.74 0.33 6.00
N THR A 84 -3.58 1.37 6.09
CA THR A 84 -4.95 1.34 5.57
C THR A 84 -4.98 1.27 4.06
N LEU A 85 -4.20 2.11 3.38
CA LEU A 85 -4.09 2.10 1.92
C LEU A 85 -3.52 0.76 1.42
N GLU A 86 -2.51 0.20 2.10
CA GLU A 86 -1.97 -1.12 1.79
C GLU A 86 -3.01 -2.23 2.00
N TRP A 87 -3.78 -2.16 3.09
CA TRP A 87 -4.86 -3.09 3.37
C TRP A 87 -5.96 -3.03 2.30
N ILE A 88 -6.40 -1.84 1.89
CA ILE A 88 -7.36 -1.66 0.80
C ILE A 88 -6.80 -2.18 -0.52
N SER A 89 -5.56 -1.83 -0.87
CA SER A 89 -4.90 -2.26 -2.11
C SER A 89 -4.71 -3.78 -2.21
N ASN A 90 -4.48 -4.46 -1.09
CA ASN A 90 -4.31 -5.92 -1.08
C ASN A 90 -5.63 -6.70 -1.21
N ALA A 91 -6.78 -6.03 -1.24
CA ALA A 91 -8.08 -6.67 -1.45
C ALA A 91 -8.30 -7.04 -2.92
N LYS A 92 -7.95 -8.29 -3.28
CA LYS A 92 -8.07 -8.78 -4.67
C LYS A 92 -9.51 -8.95 -5.17
N ARG A 93 -10.46 -9.15 -4.27
CA ARG A 93 -11.89 -9.33 -4.62
C ARG A 93 -12.60 -7.97 -4.53
N PRO A 94 -13.37 -7.55 -5.55
CA PRO A 94 -14.10 -6.28 -5.53
C PRO A 94 -14.94 -6.09 -4.28
N ALA A 95 -15.75 -7.09 -3.90
CA ALA A 95 -16.58 -7.05 -2.70
C ALA A 95 -15.78 -6.82 -1.40
N THR A 96 -14.58 -7.42 -1.30
CA THR A 96 -13.70 -7.20 -0.14
C THR A 96 -13.13 -5.79 -0.14
N ARG A 97 -12.77 -5.26 -1.31
CA ARG A 97 -12.25 -3.89 -1.44
C ARG A 97 -13.32 -2.87 -1.05
N THR A 98 -14.53 -2.99 -1.59
CA THR A 98 -15.68 -2.14 -1.23
C THR A 98 -15.92 -2.16 0.27
N ARG A 99 -16.00 -3.35 0.89
CA ARG A 99 -16.18 -3.44 2.35
C ARG A 99 -15.10 -2.71 3.14
N ARG A 100 -13.82 -2.85 2.76
CA ARG A 100 -12.70 -2.18 3.44
C ARG A 100 -12.75 -0.66 3.29
N ILE A 101 -13.19 -0.17 2.13
CA ILE A 101 -13.38 1.26 1.86
C ILE A 101 -14.50 1.81 2.74
N GLU A 102 -15.67 1.16 2.73
CA GLU A 102 -16.82 1.55 3.55
C GLU A 102 -16.48 1.57 5.05
N GLU A 103 -15.81 0.51 5.54
CA GLU A 103 -15.34 0.45 6.93
C GLU A 103 -14.35 1.58 7.25
N THR A 104 -13.43 1.88 6.33
CA THR A 104 -12.45 2.97 6.52
C THR A 104 -13.15 4.33 6.58
N ALA A 105 -14.07 4.60 5.67
CA ALA A 105 -14.79 5.86 5.60
C ALA A 105 -15.71 6.06 6.82
N LEU A 106 -16.39 5.00 7.27
CA LEU A 106 -17.22 5.01 8.47
C LEU A 106 -16.41 5.33 9.73
N PHE A 107 -15.29 4.64 9.96
CA PHE A 107 -14.49 4.88 11.16
C PHE A 107 -13.78 6.23 11.13
N ALA A 108 -13.28 6.64 9.96
CA ALA A 108 -12.71 7.96 9.81
C ALA A 108 -13.75 9.06 10.12
N GLN A 109 -15.02 8.88 9.79
CA GLN A 109 -16.09 9.82 10.14
C GLN A 109 -16.18 10.04 11.66
N GLN A 110 -15.99 8.96 12.42
CA GLN A 110 -16.03 8.94 13.88
C GLN A 110 -14.70 9.35 14.52
N ASN A 111 -13.72 9.78 13.72
CA ASN A 111 -12.33 10.04 14.13
C ASN A 111 -11.65 8.81 14.77
N GLU A 112 -12.09 7.63 14.38
CA GLU A 112 -11.54 6.36 14.85
C GLU A 112 -10.69 5.70 13.76
N ARG A 113 -9.59 5.06 14.17
CA ARG A 113 -8.74 4.32 13.23
C ARG A 113 -9.49 3.10 12.69
N PRO A 114 -9.14 2.57 11.51
CA PRO A 114 -9.68 1.28 11.06
C PRO A 114 -9.41 0.17 12.08
N LYS A 115 -10.34 -0.79 12.22
CA LYS A 115 -10.34 -1.83 13.28
C LYS A 115 -8.98 -2.53 13.45
N GLN A 116 -8.31 -2.83 12.35
CA GLN A 116 -7.00 -3.51 12.33
C GLN A 116 -5.81 -2.67 12.86
N PHE A 117 -6.01 -1.38 13.12
CA PHE A 117 -5.00 -0.44 13.62
C PHE A 117 -5.42 0.23 14.94
N ARG A 118 -6.47 -0.30 15.59
CA ARG A 118 -6.84 0.05 16.96
C ARG A 118 -6.05 -0.83 17.93
N SER A 119 -5.65 -0.25 19.05
CA SER A 119 -5.27 -1.05 20.21
C SER A 119 -6.54 -1.65 20.81
N ASN A 120 -6.49 -2.93 21.21
CA ASN A 120 -7.54 -3.53 22.04
C ASN A 120 -7.73 -2.75 23.35
#